data_AF-A0A496W3S5-F1
#
_entry.id   AF-A0A496W3S5-F1
#
_cell.length_a   1.000
_cell.length_b   1.000
_cell.length_c   1.000
_cell.angle_alpha   90.00
_cell.angle_beta   90.00
_cell.angle_gamma   90.00
#
_symmetry.space_group_name_H-M   'P 1'
#
loop_
_entity.id
_entity.type
_entity.pdbx_description
1 polymer ?
#
loop_
_entity_poly.entity_id
_entity_poly.type
_entity_poly.pdbx_seq_one_letter_code
_entity_poly.pdbx_strand_id
1 'polypeptide(L)'
;MQPASILKIIDHAIFIGSSWFQVMIRKRMIRFKSDTPDTKHNYCAIFTTYHRQQNIDLVLRSLIKCKSIRKVIVINANPDCPIEQCMEKYPIDIDIIQTHEPKRPGYRWYIARNYQTEYDRFIALDDDTLLSPKQLHLLVTALERTPSAPQGIIGSRYPLKPYCYDQKEQKSITEFYKSHDAIVDVIHQAYVVTGKHVSNFHRIANKLTSYDVMSPTSIGDDIIISHSGTEPPQINAVGRILECPFSHFSGIAVHTEHNAERRRCKVIREIWDKKLCEW
;
A
#
# COMPACT_ATOMS: atom_id res chain seq x y z
N MET A 1 5.36 39.63 -13.65
CA MET A 1 4.01 39.11 -13.91
C MET A 1 4.10 37.58 -13.90
N GLN A 2 3.54 36.92 -12.88
CA GLN A 2 3.41 35.46 -12.88
C GLN A 2 2.21 35.07 -13.76
N PRO A 3 2.30 34.01 -14.59
CA PRO A 3 1.17 33.59 -15.39
C PRO A 3 0.11 32.95 -14.48
N ALA A 4 -1.14 33.36 -14.65
CA ALA A 4 -2.28 32.80 -13.95
C ALA A 4 -2.40 31.30 -14.23
N SER A 5 -2.32 30.47 -13.17
CA SER A 5 -2.59 29.04 -13.25
C SER A 5 -4.10 28.82 -13.39
N ILE A 6 -4.51 28.27 -14.53
CA ILE A 6 -5.92 27.95 -14.82
C ILE A 6 -6.30 26.69 -14.03
N LEU A 7 -7.18 26.85 -13.05
CA LEU A 7 -7.87 25.76 -12.37
C LEU A 7 -8.90 25.14 -13.34
N LYS A 8 -8.62 23.97 -13.91
CA LYS A 8 -9.66 23.19 -14.63
C LYS A 8 -10.19 22.11 -13.70
N ILE A 9 -11.43 22.27 -13.25
CA ILE A 9 -12.19 21.18 -12.64
C ILE A 9 -12.80 20.41 -13.81
N ILE A 10 -12.38 19.16 -13.98
CA ILE A 10 -12.94 18.25 -14.98
C ILE A 10 -13.53 17.07 -14.23
N ASP A 11 -14.85 16.97 -14.22
CA ASP A 11 -15.53 15.75 -13.79
C ASP A 11 -15.49 14.76 -14.97
N HIS A 12 -14.85 13.62 -14.77
CA HIS A 12 -14.94 12.49 -15.71
C HIS A 12 -15.44 11.27 -14.96
N ALA A 13 -16.56 10.73 -15.42
CA ALA A 13 -16.98 9.38 -15.11
C ALA A 13 -16.26 8.44 -16.10
N ILE A 14 -15.24 7.71 -15.63
CA ILE A 14 -14.64 6.64 -16.42
C ILE A 14 -15.30 5.33 -16.00
N PHE A 15 -16.04 4.72 -16.93
CA PHE A 15 -16.56 3.37 -16.77
C PHE A 15 -15.48 2.37 -17.17
N ILE A 16 -15.03 1.54 -16.24
CA ILE A 16 -14.14 0.41 -16.51
C ILE A 16 -14.87 -0.86 -16.09
N GLY A 17 -15.29 -1.68 -17.06
CA GLY A 17 -15.83 -3.02 -16.83
C GLY A 17 -16.93 -3.45 -17.79
N SER A 18 -16.74 -4.60 -18.45
CA SER A 18 -17.80 -5.36 -19.11
C SER A 18 -18.51 -6.24 -18.08
N SER A 19 -19.83 -6.02 -17.93
CA SER A 19 -20.80 -6.90 -17.28
C SER A 19 -20.69 -7.04 -15.74
N TRP A 20 -21.62 -6.36 -15.04
CA TRP A 20 -22.00 -6.53 -13.63
C TRP A 20 -20.99 -6.13 -12.53
N PHE A 21 -20.48 -4.89 -12.52
CA PHE A 21 -20.20 -4.09 -11.31
C PHE A 21 -19.68 -2.71 -11.79
N GLN A 22 -20.49 -1.65 -11.64
CA GLN A 22 -20.07 -0.30 -12.01
C GLN A 22 -19.26 0.31 -10.85
N VAL A 23 -17.93 0.34 -10.96
CA VAL A 23 -17.11 1.20 -10.09
C VAL A 23 -17.18 2.61 -10.67
N MET A 24 -18.00 3.49 -10.08
CA MET A 24 -17.97 4.90 -10.41
C MET A 24 -16.74 5.53 -9.75
N ILE A 25 -15.62 5.55 -10.46
CA ILE A 25 -14.45 6.32 -10.05
C ILE A 25 -14.78 7.79 -10.30
N ARG A 26 -15.16 8.53 -9.25
CA ARG A 26 -15.16 10.00 -9.31
C ARG A 26 -13.71 10.47 -9.33
N LYS A 27 -13.12 10.57 -10.52
CA LYS A 27 -11.81 11.20 -10.69
C LYS A 27 -11.98 12.71 -10.59
N ARG A 28 -11.74 13.27 -9.41
CA ARG A 28 -11.43 14.70 -9.30
C ARG A 28 -9.92 14.86 -9.49
N MET A 29 -9.49 15.00 -10.75
CA MET A 29 -8.09 15.26 -11.08
C MET A 29 -7.75 16.70 -10.73
N ILE A 30 -6.91 16.90 -9.72
CA ILE A 30 -6.25 18.19 -9.49
C ILE A 30 -4.86 18.10 -10.13
N ARG A 31 -4.80 18.34 -11.46
CA ARG A 31 -3.55 18.28 -12.23
C ARG A 31 -2.74 19.56 -12.06
N PHE A 32 -1.57 19.45 -11.45
CA PHE A 32 -0.51 20.45 -11.51
C PHE A 32 0.62 19.92 -12.39
N LYS A 33 0.89 20.61 -13.51
CA LYS A 33 1.94 20.24 -14.45
C LYS A 33 3.30 20.65 -13.86
N SER A 34 4.19 19.70 -13.59
CA SER A 34 5.62 20.00 -13.41
C SER A 34 6.38 19.74 -14.71
N ASP A 35 7.34 20.60 -15.04
CA ASP A 35 8.15 20.46 -16.25
C ASP A 35 9.04 19.20 -16.20
N THR A 36 9.04 18.47 -17.32
CA THR A 36 9.87 17.31 -17.75
C THR A 36 10.28 16.27 -16.68
N PRO A 37 9.83 15.00 -16.79
CA PRO A 37 10.18 13.96 -15.83
C PRO A 37 11.61 13.46 -16.06
N ASP A 38 12.49 13.71 -15.10
CA ASP A 38 13.66 12.86 -14.89
C ASP A 38 13.15 11.45 -14.54
N THR A 39 13.34 10.51 -15.47
CA THR A 39 12.78 9.15 -15.41
C THR A 39 13.31 8.33 -14.24
N LYS A 40 14.36 8.79 -13.54
CA LYS A 40 14.88 8.13 -12.34
C LYS A 40 14.00 8.33 -11.09
N HIS A 41 13.13 9.34 -11.07
CA HIS A 41 12.43 9.77 -9.85
C HIS A 41 10.91 9.82 -10.05
N ASN A 42 10.33 8.69 -10.42
CA ASN A 42 8.90 8.59 -10.75
C ASN A 42 8.16 7.57 -9.86
N TYR A 43 8.05 7.87 -8.56
CA TYR A 43 7.28 7.07 -7.62
C TYR A 43 5.83 7.55 -7.54
N CYS A 44 4.91 6.59 -7.50
CA CYS A 44 3.53 6.80 -7.10
C CYS A 44 3.34 6.31 -5.66
N ALA A 45 3.02 7.21 -4.74
CA ALA A 45 2.61 6.79 -3.41
C ALA A 45 1.12 6.44 -3.41
N ILE A 46 0.76 5.41 -2.66
CA ILE A 46 -0.61 4.92 -2.56
C ILE A 46 -0.89 4.48 -1.12
N PHE A 47 -2.00 4.93 -0.56
CA PHE A 47 -2.45 4.47 0.75
C PHE A 47 -3.97 4.37 0.81
N THR A 48 -4.44 3.48 1.68
CA THR A 48 -5.87 3.30 1.96
C THR A 48 -6.18 3.88 3.32
N THR A 49 -7.30 4.58 3.45
CA THR A 49 -7.75 5.11 4.74
C THR A 49 -9.16 4.67 5.08
N TYR A 50 -9.39 4.41 6.37
CA TYR A 50 -10.68 3.99 6.93
C TYR A 50 -10.81 4.48 8.38
N HIS A 51 -11.76 5.38 8.65
CA HIS A 51 -12.00 6.01 9.98
C HIS A 51 -10.80 6.76 10.60
N ARG A 52 -9.83 7.18 9.77
CA ARG A 52 -8.64 7.93 10.23
C ARG A 52 -8.34 9.15 9.37
N GLN A 53 -9.38 9.89 9.00
CA GLN A 53 -9.26 11.07 8.12
C GLN A 53 -8.27 12.11 8.68
N GLN A 54 -8.17 12.20 10.01
CA GLN A 54 -7.24 13.08 10.71
C GLN A 54 -5.76 12.81 10.39
N ASN A 55 -5.38 11.60 9.94
CA ASN A 55 -4.00 11.28 9.63
C ASN A 55 -3.60 11.66 8.20
N ILE A 56 -4.59 11.86 7.31
CA ILE A 56 -4.37 12.05 5.86
C ILE A 56 -3.44 13.23 5.59
N ASP A 57 -3.70 14.40 6.20
CA ASP A 57 -2.89 15.61 5.99
C ASP A 57 -1.42 15.38 6.41
N LEU A 58 -1.18 14.72 7.54
CA LEU A 58 0.18 14.43 8.01
C LEU A 58 0.94 13.49 7.06
N VAL A 59 0.26 12.43 6.58
CA VAL A 59 0.82 11.52 5.58
C VAL A 59 1.16 12.28 4.29
N LEU A 60 0.23 13.09 3.78
CA LEU A 60 0.42 13.86 2.56
C LEU A 60 1.55 14.86 2.66
N ARG A 61 1.62 15.66 3.74
CA ARG A 61 2.70 16.63 3.96
C ARG A 61 4.06 15.97 3.93
N SER A 62 4.18 14.74 4.42
CA SER A 62 5.43 13.98 4.35
C SER A 62 5.75 13.50 2.94
N LEU A 63 4.76 12.90 2.27
CA LEU A 63 4.88 12.40 0.90
C LEU A 63 5.31 13.51 -0.08
N ILE A 64 4.68 14.67 0.00
CA ILE A 64 4.96 15.82 -0.87
C ILE A 64 6.38 16.36 -0.72
N LYS A 65 6.96 16.24 0.47
CA LYS A 65 8.34 16.67 0.74
C LYS A 65 9.36 15.66 0.22
N CYS A 66 8.95 14.44 -0.16
CA CYS A 66 9.82 13.47 -0.81
C CYS A 66 9.87 13.73 -2.32
N LYS A 67 10.97 14.31 -2.80
CA LYS A 67 11.13 14.74 -4.21
C LYS A 67 10.97 13.62 -5.25
N SER A 68 11.14 12.36 -4.85
CA SER A 68 10.98 11.20 -5.73
C SER A 68 9.52 10.86 -6.02
N ILE A 69 8.58 11.41 -5.25
CA ILE A 69 7.14 11.12 -5.34
C ILE A 69 6.51 12.16 -6.27
N ARG A 70 5.88 11.68 -7.33
CA ARG A 70 5.25 12.52 -8.37
C ARG A 70 3.73 12.47 -8.34
N LYS A 71 3.19 11.38 -7.78
CA LYS A 71 1.78 11.13 -7.65
C LYS A 71 1.48 10.58 -6.27
N VAL A 72 0.37 11.01 -5.69
CA VAL A 72 -0.22 10.34 -4.55
C VAL A 72 -1.62 9.88 -4.91
N ILE A 73 -1.95 8.65 -4.53
CA ILE A 73 -3.29 8.09 -4.64
C ILE A 73 -3.78 7.82 -3.22
N VAL A 74 -4.87 8.48 -2.84
CA VAL A 74 -5.56 8.26 -1.57
C VAL A 74 -6.82 7.47 -1.84
N ILE A 75 -6.90 6.24 -1.33
CA ILE A 75 -8.11 5.42 -1.41
C ILE A 75 -8.90 5.63 -0.12
N ASN A 76 -10.02 6.34 -0.21
CA ASN A 76 -10.96 6.40 0.89
C ASN A 76 -11.84 5.15 0.86
N ALA A 77 -11.52 4.20 1.74
CA ALA A 77 -12.27 2.96 1.88
C ALA A 77 -13.51 3.11 2.76
N ASN A 78 -13.79 4.30 3.30
CA ASN A 78 -15.00 4.58 4.05
C ASN A 78 -16.03 5.33 3.17
N PRO A 79 -17.10 4.66 2.69
CA PRO A 79 -18.15 5.31 1.89
C PRO A 79 -18.93 6.37 2.68
N ASP A 80 -19.02 6.24 4.00
CA ASP A 80 -19.85 7.08 4.87
C ASP A 80 -19.16 8.38 5.27
N CYS A 81 -17.87 8.53 4.97
CA CYS A 81 -17.10 9.71 5.34
C CYS A 81 -16.22 10.18 4.18
N PRO A 82 -16.77 10.98 3.25
CA PRO A 82 -16.01 11.60 2.17
C PRO A 82 -14.88 12.49 2.69
N ILE A 83 -13.68 12.38 2.10
CA ILE A 83 -12.46 13.04 2.59
C ILE A 83 -12.03 14.24 1.75
N GLU A 84 -12.76 14.57 0.68
CA GLU A 84 -12.38 15.62 -0.25
C GLU A 84 -12.33 17.00 0.43
N GLN A 85 -13.12 17.18 1.49
CA GLN A 85 -13.15 18.40 2.29
C GLN A 85 -11.93 18.53 3.22
N CYS A 86 -11.26 17.43 3.53
CA CYS A 86 -10.08 17.40 4.40
C CYS A 86 -8.77 17.74 3.66
N MET A 87 -8.84 18.01 2.35
CA MET A 87 -7.67 18.10 1.49
C MET A 87 -7.30 19.55 1.20
N GLU A 88 -6.10 19.95 1.63
CA GLU A 88 -5.50 21.22 1.21
C GLU A 88 -5.10 21.17 -0.28
N LYS A 89 -4.86 22.35 -0.87
CA LYS A 89 -4.26 22.43 -2.21
C LYS A 89 -2.77 22.12 -2.09
N TYR A 90 -2.37 20.96 -2.59
CA TYR A 90 -0.98 20.52 -2.59
C TYR A 90 -0.31 20.72 -3.97
N PRO A 91 1.02 20.90 -4.03
CA PRO A 91 1.76 21.17 -5.26
C PRO A 91 1.98 19.93 -6.14
N ILE A 92 1.61 18.74 -5.69
CA ILE A 92 1.71 17.49 -6.45
C ILE A 92 0.33 17.04 -6.92
N ASP A 93 0.31 16.19 -7.93
CA ASP A 93 -0.92 15.55 -8.40
C ASP A 93 -1.39 14.51 -7.36
N ILE A 94 -2.62 14.68 -6.88
CA ILE A 94 -3.25 13.78 -5.91
C ILE A 94 -4.57 13.29 -6.51
N ASP A 95 -4.70 11.97 -6.64
CA ASP A 95 -5.98 11.34 -6.93
C ASP A 95 -6.61 10.83 -5.65
N ILE A 96 -7.88 11.18 -5.44
CA ILE A 96 -8.70 10.63 -4.38
C ILE A 96 -9.65 9.63 -5.02
N ILE A 97 -9.64 8.40 -4.53
CA ILE A 97 -10.53 7.34 -4.95
C ILE A 97 -11.50 7.08 -3.81
N GLN A 98 -12.71 7.63 -3.94
CA GLN A 98 -13.84 7.30 -3.08
C GLN A 98 -14.41 5.94 -3.47
N THR A 99 -14.48 5.01 -2.53
CA THR A 99 -15.17 3.73 -2.75
C THR A 99 -16.65 3.85 -2.36
N HIS A 100 -17.52 3.10 -3.05
CA HIS A 100 -18.96 3.04 -2.77
C HIS A 100 -19.33 2.00 -1.71
N GLU A 101 -18.37 1.13 -1.39
CA GLU A 101 -18.46 0.10 -0.37
C GLU A 101 -17.11 0.00 0.36
N PRO A 102 -17.08 -0.55 1.59
CA PRO A 102 -15.81 -0.75 2.29
C PRO A 102 -14.83 -1.60 1.49
N LYS A 103 -13.59 -1.13 1.36
CA LYS A 103 -12.51 -1.87 0.70
C LYS A 103 -11.38 -2.16 1.67
N ARG A 104 -10.76 -3.33 1.47
CA ARG A 104 -9.62 -3.79 2.28
C ARG A 104 -8.30 -3.21 1.76
N PRO A 105 -7.24 -3.18 2.61
CA PRO A 105 -5.91 -2.69 2.23
C PRO A 105 -5.41 -3.18 0.88
N GLY A 106 -5.63 -4.45 0.55
CA GLY A 106 -5.21 -5.05 -0.72
C GLY A 106 -5.80 -4.42 -1.99
N TYR A 107 -6.91 -3.69 -1.88
CA TYR A 107 -7.51 -2.97 -3.00
C TYR A 107 -6.55 -1.93 -3.60
N ARG A 108 -5.57 -1.45 -2.81
CA ARG A 108 -4.50 -0.57 -3.31
C ARG A 108 -3.74 -1.18 -4.48
N TRP A 109 -3.52 -2.48 -4.50
CA TRP A 109 -2.79 -3.15 -5.58
C TRP A 109 -3.63 -3.33 -6.84
N TYR A 110 -4.95 -3.48 -6.69
CA TYR A 110 -5.88 -3.41 -7.82
C TYR A 110 -5.84 -2.02 -8.48
N ILE A 111 -5.83 -0.95 -7.67
CA ILE A 111 -5.70 0.41 -8.18
C ILE A 111 -4.33 0.65 -8.81
N ALA A 112 -3.23 0.29 -8.13
CA ALA A 112 -1.86 0.52 -8.59
C ALA A 112 -1.61 -0.06 -9.99
N ARG A 113 -2.23 -1.22 -10.31
CA ARG A 113 -2.18 -1.84 -11.63
C ARG A 113 -2.59 -0.90 -12.76
N ASN A 114 -3.61 -0.06 -12.53
CA ASN A 114 -4.11 0.89 -13.52
C ASN A 114 -3.16 2.09 -13.76
N TYR A 115 -2.15 2.26 -12.92
CA TYR A 115 -1.15 3.32 -13.01
C TYR A 115 0.22 2.81 -13.49
N GLN A 116 0.37 1.50 -13.74
CA GLN A 116 1.66 0.89 -14.13
C GLN A 116 2.18 1.38 -15.49
N THR A 117 1.34 1.94 -16.36
CA THR A 117 1.78 2.54 -17.63
C THR A 117 2.47 3.88 -17.44
N GLU A 118 2.21 4.57 -16.33
CA GLU A 118 2.74 5.90 -16.02
C GLU A 118 3.82 5.85 -14.92
N TYR A 119 3.75 4.85 -14.03
CA TYR A 119 4.63 4.69 -12.87
C TYR A 119 5.10 3.24 -12.73
N ASP A 120 6.42 3.04 -12.67
CA ASP A 120 7.03 1.70 -12.47
C ASP A 120 7.51 1.50 -11.01
N ARG A 121 7.21 2.42 -10.10
CA ARG A 121 7.60 2.32 -8.69
C ARG A 121 6.47 2.82 -7.79
N PHE A 122 6.18 2.08 -6.74
CA PHE A 122 5.07 2.35 -5.84
C PHE A 122 5.53 2.36 -4.38
N ILE A 123 5.11 3.38 -3.63
CA ILE A 123 5.24 3.42 -2.16
C ILE A 123 3.87 3.12 -1.58
N ALA A 124 3.75 2.06 -0.78
CA ALA A 124 2.53 1.75 -0.03
C ALA A 124 2.70 2.15 1.43
N LEU A 125 1.72 2.85 1.97
CA LEU A 125 1.65 3.24 3.37
C LEU A 125 0.29 2.86 3.94
N ASP A 126 0.27 2.48 5.21
CA ASP A 126 -0.93 2.48 6.02
C ASP A 126 -1.10 3.87 6.63
N ASP A 127 -2.36 4.27 6.83
CA ASP A 127 -2.72 5.61 7.30
C ASP A 127 -2.42 5.84 8.79
N ASP A 128 -1.93 4.83 9.52
CA ASP A 128 -1.46 4.91 10.90
C ASP A 128 0.07 4.90 11.03
N THR A 129 0.82 4.80 9.93
CA THR A 129 2.29 4.84 9.95
C THR A 129 2.80 6.18 9.41
N LEU A 130 3.22 7.04 10.33
CA LEU A 130 3.64 8.41 10.01
C LEU A 130 5.16 8.47 9.81
N LEU A 131 5.59 8.44 8.55
CA LEU A 131 6.99 8.58 8.18
C LEU A 131 7.38 10.03 7.97
N SER A 132 8.61 10.39 8.31
CA SER A 132 9.22 11.65 7.91
C SER A 132 9.71 11.61 6.46
N PRO A 133 9.92 12.76 5.80
CA PRO A 133 10.45 12.80 4.42
C PRO A 133 11.81 12.11 4.27
N LYS A 134 12.65 12.19 5.32
CA LYS A 134 13.96 11.51 5.36
C LYS A 134 13.78 9.98 5.32
N GLN A 135 12.81 9.44 6.04
CA GLN A 135 12.54 8.00 6.08
C GLN A 135 11.97 7.50 4.74
N LEU A 136 11.07 8.27 4.12
CA LEU A 136 10.58 7.98 2.77
C LEU A 136 11.73 7.94 1.76
N HIS A 137 12.68 8.88 1.85
CA HIS A 137 13.85 8.88 0.99
C HIS A 137 14.73 7.64 1.19
N LEU A 138 14.99 7.24 2.43
CA LEU A 138 15.74 6.01 2.72
C LEU A 138 15.08 4.77 2.11
N LEU A 139 13.76 4.67 2.22
CA LEU A 139 12.99 3.57 1.66
C LEU A 139 13.09 3.52 0.13
N VAL A 140 12.96 4.68 -0.54
CA VAL A 140 13.17 4.81 -1.99
C VAL A 140 14.58 4.37 -2.39
N THR A 141 15.61 4.85 -1.69
CA THR A 141 17.00 4.49 -1.96
C THR A 141 17.26 2.99 -1.77
N ALA A 142 16.61 2.34 -0.80
CA ALA A 142 16.72 0.90 -0.60
C ALA A 142 16.24 0.12 -1.83
N LEU A 143 15.10 0.52 -2.42
CA LEU A 143 14.58 -0.15 -3.62
C LEU A 143 15.43 0.12 -4.86
N GLU A 144 16.02 1.30 -4.98
CA GLU A 144 16.95 1.62 -6.07
C GLU A 144 18.19 0.72 -6.02
N ARG A 145 18.65 0.36 -4.82
CA ARG A 145 19.79 -0.54 -4.62
C ARG A 145 19.44 -2.01 -4.89
N THR A 146 18.27 -2.45 -4.44
CA THR A 146 17.84 -3.84 -4.53
C THR A 146 16.43 -3.95 -5.14
N PRO A 147 16.27 -3.66 -6.46
CA PRO A 147 14.95 -3.62 -7.10
C PRO A 147 14.30 -5.01 -7.25
N SER A 148 15.05 -6.08 -7.02
CA SER A 148 14.60 -7.49 -7.04
C SER A 148 13.80 -7.90 -5.80
N ALA A 149 13.92 -7.15 -4.69
CA ALA A 149 13.28 -7.44 -3.41
C ALA A 149 12.33 -6.30 -3.00
N PRO A 150 11.08 -6.60 -2.57
CA PRO A 150 10.25 -5.63 -1.86
C PRO A 150 10.97 -5.07 -0.64
N GLN A 151 10.93 -3.74 -0.45
CA GLN A 151 11.65 -3.05 0.61
C GLN A 151 10.68 -2.43 1.60
N GLY A 152 10.82 -2.72 2.89
CA GLY A 152 9.98 -2.21 3.96
C GLY A 152 10.77 -1.55 5.09
N ILE A 153 10.05 -1.18 6.14
CA ILE A 153 10.63 -0.70 7.41
C ILE A 153 10.13 -1.49 8.63
N ILE A 154 9.09 -2.31 8.44
CA ILE A 154 8.50 -3.18 9.45
C ILE A 154 8.28 -4.52 8.76
N GLY A 155 8.56 -5.62 9.45
CA GLY A 155 8.40 -6.95 8.87
C GLY A 155 8.38 -8.06 9.91
N SER A 156 7.97 -9.24 9.46
CA SER A 156 7.92 -10.46 10.27
C SER A 156 8.68 -11.60 9.62
N ARG A 157 9.27 -12.46 10.46
CA ARG A 157 9.82 -13.76 10.09
C ARG A 157 9.01 -14.87 10.73
N TYR A 158 8.88 -15.99 10.03
CA TYR A 158 8.21 -17.20 10.48
C TYR A 158 9.28 -18.28 10.72
N PRO A 159 9.74 -18.49 11.96
CA PRO A 159 10.88 -19.37 12.23
C PRO A 159 10.57 -20.87 11.99
N LEU A 160 9.30 -21.27 12.02
CA LEU A 160 8.88 -22.67 11.98
C LEU A 160 8.16 -23.07 10.67
N LYS A 161 8.55 -22.50 9.52
CA LYS A 161 7.88 -22.81 8.24
C LYS A 161 7.75 -24.32 7.97
N PRO A 162 6.61 -24.80 7.44
CA PRO A 162 5.42 -24.03 7.06
C PRO A 162 4.43 -23.78 8.20
N TYR A 163 4.78 -24.12 9.44
CA TYR A 163 3.95 -23.90 10.63
C TYR A 163 4.02 -22.44 11.07
N CYS A 164 2.94 -21.71 10.84
CA CYS A 164 2.85 -20.28 11.13
C CYS A 164 1.76 -19.93 12.13
N TYR A 165 0.99 -20.89 12.66
CA TYR A 165 -0.14 -20.65 13.55
C TYR A 165 -0.16 -21.63 14.72
N ASP A 166 -0.25 -21.09 15.94
CA ASP A 166 -0.49 -21.86 17.16
C ASP A 166 -2.00 -21.92 17.44
N GLN A 167 -2.58 -23.11 17.38
CA GLN A 167 -4.01 -23.31 17.64
C GLN A 167 -4.39 -23.12 19.11
N LYS A 168 -3.47 -23.39 20.05
CA LYS A 168 -3.72 -23.24 21.48
C LYS A 168 -3.74 -21.75 21.84
N GLU A 169 -2.76 -21.02 21.33
CA GLU A 169 -2.56 -19.60 21.62
C GLU A 169 -3.34 -18.68 20.68
N GLN A 170 -3.96 -19.24 19.63
CA GLN A 170 -4.71 -18.51 18.60
C GLN A 170 -3.93 -17.34 17.98
N LYS A 171 -2.61 -17.53 17.77
CA LYS A 171 -1.70 -16.49 17.30
C LYS A 171 -0.73 -17.01 16.24
N SER A 172 -0.23 -16.10 15.42
CA SER A 172 0.85 -16.41 14.48
C SER A 172 2.15 -16.70 15.21
N ILE A 173 2.90 -17.68 14.72
CA ILE A 173 4.24 -18.01 15.20
C ILE A 173 5.23 -17.18 14.38
N THR A 174 5.45 -15.95 14.82
CA THR A 174 6.25 -14.94 14.10
C THR A 174 7.16 -14.15 15.02
N GLU A 175 8.31 -13.77 14.49
CA GLU A 175 9.19 -12.75 15.06
C GLU A 175 8.95 -11.44 14.32
N PHE A 176 8.72 -10.35 15.06
CA PHE A 176 8.35 -9.06 14.51
C PHE A 176 9.48 -8.05 14.68
N TYR A 177 9.78 -7.30 13.62
CA TYR A 177 10.91 -6.38 13.54
C TYR A 177 10.44 -4.99 13.07
N LYS A 178 10.99 -3.93 13.66
CA LYS A 178 10.71 -2.53 13.32
C LYS A 178 12.02 -1.74 13.18
N SER A 179 12.22 -1.04 12.07
CA SER A 179 13.38 -0.17 11.83
C SER A 179 14.74 -0.83 12.14
N HIS A 180 14.94 -2.04 11.62
CA HIS A 180 16.22 -2.73 11.64
C HIS A 180 16.49 -3.27 10.24
N ASP A 181 17.77 -3.45 9.88
CA ASP A 181 18.15 -4.12 8.64
C ASP A 181 17.96 -5.62 8.81
N ALA A 182 17.05 -6.23 8.04
CA ALA A 182 16.82 -7.67 8.08
C ALA A 182 16.16 -8.19 6.80
N ILE A 183 16.48 -9.44 6.45
CA ILE A 183 15.67 -10.22 5.52
C ILE A 183 14.47 -10.77 6.29
N VAL A 184 13.27 -10.55 5.77
CA VAL A 184 12.00 -10.96 6.39
C VAL A 184 11.21 -11.87 5.46
N ASP A 185 10.09 -12.39 5.94
CA ASP A 185 9.14 -13.14 5.11
C ASP A 185 7.98 -12.26 4.65
N VAL A 186 7.59 -11.29 5.48
CA VAL A 186 6.50 -10.36 5.20
C VAL A 186 6.90 -8.97 5.63
N ILE A 187 6.75 -7.98 4.75
CA ILE A 187 6.81 -6.55 5.08
C ILE A 187 5.42 -6.05 5.47
N HIS A 188 5.36 -5.06 6.35
CA HIS A 188 4.11 -4.51 6.87
C HIS A 188 4.09 -3.00 6.77
N GLN A 189 2.88 -2.45 6.74
CA GLN A 189 2.55 -1.04 6.97
C GLN A 189 3.13 -0.02 5.97
N ALA A 190 4.45 0.08 5.87
CA ALA A 190 5.13 1.02 5.00
C ALA A 190 6.26 0.33 4.22
N TYR A 191 6.14 0.34 2.90
CA TYR A 191 7.05 -0.35 2.01
C TYR A 191 7.00 0.22 0.59
N VAL A 192 7.98 -0.16 -0.22
CA VAL A 192 8.15 0.29 -1.60
C VAL A 192 8.45 -0.90 -2.50
N VAL A 193 7.90 -0.85 -3.72
CA VAL A 193 7.95 -1.95 -4.68
C VAL A 193 8.07 -1.45 -6.12
N THR A 194 8.46 -2.33 -7.03
CA THR A 194 8.50 -2.07 -8.47
C THR A 194 7.15 -2.37 -9.15
N GLY A 195 6.95 -1.91 -10.38
CA GLY A 195 5.81 -2.32 -11.19
C GLY A 195 5.82 -3.83 -11.44
N LYS A 196 6.99 -4.46 -11.58
CA LYS A 196 7.09 -5.93 -11.69
C LYS A 196 6.53 -6.63 -10.45
N HIS A 197 6.82 -6.13 -9.25
CA HIS A 197 6.24 -6.65 -8.00
C HIS A 197 4.71 -6.54 -7.99
N VAL A 198 4.15 -5.40 -8.44
CA VAL A 198 2.69 -5.24 -8.57
C VAL A 198 2.09 -6.24 -9.56
N SER A 199 2.73 -6.46 -10.71
CA SER A 199 2.27 -7.48 -11.67
C SER A 199 2.33 -8.90 -11.08
N ASN A 200 3.41 -9.22 -10.36
CA ASN A 200 3.59 -10.50 -9.69
C ASN A 200 2.61 -10.70 -8.53
N PHE A 201 2.23 -9.65 -7.81
CA PHE A 201 1.17 -9.70 -6.81
C PHE A 201 -0.12 -10.25 -7.41
N HIS A 202 -0.57 -9.70 -8.56
CA HIS A 202 -1.78 -10.18 -9.23
C HIS A 202 -1.63 -11.62 -9.72
N ARG A 203 -0.46 -11.99 -10.24
CA ARG A 203 -0.14 -13.37 -10.64
C ARG A 203 -0.26 -14.35 -9.47
N ILE A 204 0.24 -13.99 -8.30
CA ILE A 204 0.21 -14.82 -7.09
C ILE A 204 -1.21 -14.88 -6.54
N ALA A 205 -1.87 -13.72 -6.38
CA ALA A 205 -3.23 -13.61 -5.87
C ALA A 205 -4.21 -14.51 -6.65
N ASN A 206 -4.13 -14.52 -7.98
CA ASN A 206 -4.99 -15.36 -8.83
C ASN A 206 -4.79 -16.87 -8.65
N LYS A 207 -3.72 -17.31 -7.96
CA LYS A 207 -3.44 -18.73 -7.68
C LYS A 207 -3.85 -19.15 -6.26
N LEU A 208 -4.23 -18.20 -5.42
CA LEU A 208 -4.65 -18.43 -4.05
C LEU A 208 -6.16 -18.63 -3.99
N THR A 209 -6.62 -19.62 -3.22
CA THR A 209 -8.05 -19.81 -2.95
C THR A 209 -8.47 -19.13 -1.64
N SER A 210 -7.49 -18.76 -0.81
CA SER A 210 -7.68 -17.99 0.42
C SER A 210 -7.82 -16.48 0.24
N TYR A 211 -7.61 -15.95 -0.97
CA TYR A 211 -7.50 -14.51 -1.20
C TYR A 211 -8.25 -14.06 -2.45
N ASP A 212 -9.01 -12.98 -2.32
CA ASP A 212 -9.64 -12.26 -3.42
C ASP A 212 -9.53 -10.75 -3.15
N VAL A 213 -8.83 -10.02 -4.02
CA VAL A 213 -8.60 -8.57 -3.85
C VAL A 213 -9.90 -7.76 -3.76
N MET A 214 -11.00 -8.27 -4.34
CA MET A 214 -12.29 -7.60 -4.35
C MET A 214 -13.15 -7.92 -3.12
N SER A 215 -12.81 -8.99 -2.40
CA SER A 215 -13.59 -9.47 -1.26
C SER A 215 -13.45 -8.55 -0.04
N PRO A 216 -14.56 -8.17 0.62
CA PRO A 216 -14.53 -7.35 1.83
C PRO A 216 -13.98 -8.12 3.05
N THR A 217 -13.70 -9.41 2.92
CA THR A 217 -13.12 -10.24 4.00
C THR A 217 -11.66 -10.60 3.76
N SER A 218 -11.08 -10.18 2.63
CA SER A 218 -9.71 -10.56 2.30
C SER A 218 -8.66 -9.81 3.12
N ILE A 219 -7.58 -10.51 3.41
CA ILE A 219 -6.47 -10.09 4.25
C ILE A 219 -5.19 -10.75 3.75
N GLY A 220 -4.03 -10.16 4.03
CA GLY A 220 -2.74 -10.72 3.64
C GLY A 220 -2.22 -10.19 2.31
N ASP A 221 -2.68 -9.02 1.87
CA ASP A 221 -2.12 -8.36 0.70
C ASP A 221 -0.64 -8.02 0.88
N ASP A 222 -0.25 -7.63 2.10
CA ASP A 222 1.13 -7.44 2.53
C ASP A 222 1.95 -8.74 2.43
N ILE A 223 1.35 -9.89 2.74
CA ILE A 223 1.97 -11.21 2.54
C ILE A 223 2.21 -11.47 1.05
N ILE A 224 1.21 -11.25 0.20
CA ILE A 224 1.32 -11.54 -1.24
C ILE A 224 2.36 -10.64 -1.90
N ILE A 225 2.35 -9.33 -1.61
CA ILE A 225 3.30 -8.39 -2.20
C ILE A 225 4.74 -8.65 -1.71
N SER A 226 4.91 -9.14 -0.48
CA SER A 226 6.21 -9.55 0.06
C SER A 226 6.86 -10.69 -0.74
N HIS A 227 6.05 -11.58 -1.31
CA HIS A 227 6.51 -12.72 -2.10
C HIS A 227 6.49 -12.46 -3.62
N SER A 228 6.34 -11.19 -4.04
CA SER A 228 6.25 -10.81 -5.45
C SER A 228 7.59 -10.51 -6.13
N GLY A 229 8.69 -10.46 -5.35
CA GLY A 229 10.05 -10.27 -5.84
C GLY A 229 10.72 -11.55 -6.32
N THR A 230 11.88 -11.38 -6.97
CA THR A 230 12.80 -12.48 -7.29
C THR A 230 13.84 -12.70 -6.18
N GLU A 231 13.84 -11.84 -5.16
CA GLU A 231 14.62 -12.00 -3.94
C GLU A 231 13.71 -11.85 -2.71
N PRO A 232 14.14 -12.39 -1.55
CA PRO A 232 13.42 -12.23 -0.29
C PRO A 232 13.20 -10.76 0.07
N PRO A 233 12.03 -10.41 0.65
CA PRO A 233 11.77 -9.05 1.06
C PRO A 233 12.69 -8.63 2.20
N GLN A 234 13.00 -7.33 2.25
CA GLN A 234 13.95 -6.77 3.21
C GLN A 234 13.32 -5.60 3.94
N ILE A 235 13.69 -5.42 5.20
CA ILE A 235 13.40 -4.21 5.96
C ILE A 235 14.68 -3.44 6.25
N ASN A 236 14.53 -2.13 6.41
CA ASN A 236 15.65 -1.20 6.55
C ASN A 236 15.56 -0.42 7.86
N ALA A 237 16.71 -0.11 8.44
CA ALA A 237 16.83 0.78 9.58
C ALA A 237 16.55 2.24 9.15
N VAL A 238 15.46 2.82 9.67
CA VAL A 238 15.02 4.19 9.33
C VAL A 238 14.86 5.10 10.56
N GLY A 239 15.25 4.62 11.74
CA GLY A 239 15.07 5.30 13.01
C GLY A 239 13.65 5.17 13.57
N ARG A 240 13.28 6.06 14.49
CA ARG A 240 11.99 6.00 15.18
C ARG A 240 10.83 6.20 14.20
N ILE A 241 9.85 5.31 14.26
CA ILE A 241 8.61 5.36 13.48
C ILE A 241 7.52 5.91 14.39
N LEU A 242 6.77 6.91 13.90
CA LEU A 242 5.61 7.42 14.60
C LEU A 242 4.37 6.62 14.16
N GLU A 243 3.65 6.07 15.13
CA GLU A 243 2.42 5.30 14.90
C GLU A 243 1.22 6.05 15.46
N CYS A 244 0.08 5.98 14.78
CA CYS A 244 -1.17 6.56 15.25
C CYS A 244 -1.65 5.81 16.51
N PRO A 245 -2.08 6.48 17.59
CA PRO A 245 -2.61 5.81 18.79
C PRO A 245 -3.84 4.92 18.53
N PHE A 246 -4.57 5.18 17.44
CA PHE A 246 -5.74 4.40 17.02
C PHE A 246 -5.39 3.20 16.14
N SER A 247 -4.10 2.88 15.98
CA SER A 247 -3.61 1.72 15.21
C SER A 247 -4.16 0.39 15.72
N HIS A 248 -4.54 0.30 17.00
CA HIS A 248 -4.97 -0.93 17.69
C HIS A 248 -6.46 -0.96 18.06
N PHE A 249 -7.26 0.00 17.57
CA PHE A 249 -8.67 0.08 17.94
C PHE A 249 -9.51 -0.94 17.15
N SER A 250 -10.31 -1.71 17.86
CA SER A 250 -11.25 -2.68 17.27
C SER A 250 -12.27 -1.97 16.38
N GLY A 251 -12.64 -2.59 15.26
CA GLY A 251 -13.51 -1.98 14.25
C GLY A 251 -12.81 -1.00 13.30
N ILE A 252 -11.56 -0.63 13.58
CA ILE A 252 -10.72 0.19 12.69
C ILE A 252 -9.60 -0.66 12.08
N ALA A 253 -8.85 -1.38 12.92
CA ALA A 253 -7.67 -2.13 12.49
C ALA A 253 -8.00 -3.58 12.12
N VAL A 254 -7.74 -3.98 10.87
CA VAL A 254 -8.07 -5.31 10.34
C VAL A 254 -7.43 -6.46 11.15
N HIS A 255 -6.22 -6.27 11.68
CA HIS A 255 -5.53 -7.29 12.46
C HIS A 255 -6.21 -7.58 13.82
N THR A 256 -7.08 -6.69 14.29
CA THR A 256 -7.84 -6.87 15.54
C THR A 256 -9.13 -7.65 15.34
N GLU A 257 -9.50 -7.96 14.09
CA GLU A 257 -10.69 -8.74 13.79
C GLU A 257 -10.55 -10.19 14.26
N HIS A 258 -11.70 -10.79 14.59
CA HIS A 258 -11.76 -12.21 14.89
C HIS A 258 -11.14 -13.06 13.76
N ASN A 259 -10.28 -14.01 14.13
CA ASN A 259 -9.56 -14.90 13.21
C ASN A 259 -8.67 -14.19 12.16
N ALA A 260 -8.31 -12.92 12.32
CA ALA A 260 -7.43 -12.22 11.37
C ALA A 260 -6.09 -12.95 11.17
N GLU A 261 -5.42 -13.29 12.27
CA GLU A 261 -4.16 -14.04 12.25
C GLU A 261 -4.32 -15.41 11.56
N ARG A 262 -5.36 -16.16 11.91
CA ARG A 262 -5.65 -17.46 11.26
C ARG A 262 -5.84 -17.34 9.75
N ARG A 263 -6.55 -16.29 9.29
CA ARG A 263 -6.75 -16.02 7.86
C ARG A 263 -5.43 -15.64 7.18
N ARG A 264 -4.59 -14.82 7.81
CA ARG A 264 -3.24 -14.47 7.33
C ARG A 264 -2.36 -15.72 7.20
N CYS A 265 -2.35 -16.58 8.21
CA CYS A 265 -1.64 -17.86 8.19
C CYS A 265 -2.12 -18.79 7.06
N LYS A 266 -3.41 -18.75 6.69
CA LYS A 266 -3.91 -19.52 5.54
C LYS A 266 -3.27 -19.03 4.24
N VAL A 267 -3.20 -17.71 4.03
CA VAL A 267 -2.59 -17.09 2.85
C VAL A 267 -1.12 -17.46 2.73
N ILE A 268 -0.34 -17.29 3.81
CA ILE A 268 1.10 -17.56 3.76
C ILE A 268 1.40 -19.05 3.55
N ARG A 269 0.60 -19.95 4.14
CA ARG A 269 0.72 -21.40 3.91
C ARG A 269 0.42 -21.76 2.46
N GLU A 270 -0.64 -21.22 1.87
CA GLU A 270 -0.94 -21.49 0.46
C GLU A 270 0.20 -21.02 -0.47
N ILE A 271 0.85 -19.89 -0.17
CA ILE A 271 2.02 -19.42 -0.92
C ILE A 271 3.18 -20.42 -0.83
N TRP A 272 3.50 -20.91 0.37
CA TRP A 272 4.58 -21.88 0.59
C TRP A 272 4.27 -23.26 -0.01
N ASP A 273 3.06 -23.79 0.23
CA ASP A 273 2.63 -25.10 -0.24
C ASP A 273 2.61 -25.17 -1.78
N LYS A 274 2.17 -24.09 -2.43
CA LYS A 274 2.15 -23.97 -3.90
C LYS A 274 3.48 -23.49 -4.49
N LYS A 275 4.49 -23.19 -3.67
CA LYS A 275 5.80 -22.67 -4.08
C LYS A 275 5.67 -21.48 -5.05
N LEU A 276 4.88 -20.48 -4.67
CA LEU A 276 4.55 -19.35 -5.55
C LEU A 276 5.64 -18.26 -5.60
N CYS A 277 6.64 -18.35 -4.72
CA CYS A 277 7.82 -17.49 -4.66
C CYS A 277 8.84 -17.91 -5.72
N GLU A 278 9.59 -16.93 -6.25
CA GLU A 278 10.64 -17.17 -7.27
C GLU A 278 12.05 -17.33 -6.66
N TRP A 279 12.13 -17.45 -5.32
CA TRP A 279 13.35 -17.59 -4.54
C TRP A 279 13.20 -18.67 -3.46
#